data_AF-A0A3D1BM62-F1
#
_entry.id   AF-A0A3D1BM62-F1
#
_cell.length_a   1.000
_cell.length_b   1.000
_cell.length_c   1.000
_cell.angle_alpha   90.00
_cell.angle_beta   90.00
_cell.angle_gamma   90.00
#
_symmetry.space_group_name_H-M   'P 1'
#
loop_
_entity.id
_entity.type
_entity.pdbx_description
1 polymer ?
#
loop_
_entity_poly.entity_id
_entity_poly.type
_entity_poly.pdbx_seq_one_letter_code
_entity_poly.pdbx_strand_id
1 'polypeptide(L)'
;EALKRGLRPCILTRGYKGKAKGPCFVSKGDGPLMDCREAGDEPILMADRLNSVPIVKCADRYKGGMFALSSLQRSNAPFLFILDDGFQHIS
;
A
#
# COMPACT_ATOMS: atom_id res chain seq x y z
N GLU A 1 -15.90 0.03 -2.14
CA GLU A 1 -16.78 -0.23 -0.97
C GLU A 1 -16.24 0.34 0.33
N ALA A 2 -15.00 0.04 0.75
CA ALA A 2 -14.40 0.57 1.98
C ALA A 2 -14.51 2.11 2.11
N LEU A 3 -14.11 2.85 1.07
CA LEU A 3 -14.24 4.32 1.03
C LEU A 3 -15.69 4.78 1.21
N LYS A 4 -16.66 4.09 0.59
CA LYS A 4 -18.11 4.41 0.73
C LYS A 4 -18.60 4.19 2.16
N ARG A 5 -17.96 3.29 2.92
CA ARG A 5 -18.24 3.01 4.33
C ARG A 5 -17.48 3.91 5.30
N GLY A 6 -16.76 4.94 4.80
CA GLY A 6 -15.97 5.84 5.62
C GLY A 6 -14.71 5.22 6.20
N LEU A 7 -14.23 4.09 5.64
CA LEU A 7 -12.97 3.48 6.02
C LEU A 7 -11.80 4.08 5.22
N ARG A 8 -10.60 3.98 5.78
CA ARG A 8 -9.36 4.39 5.12
C ARG A 8 -8.57 3.16 4.67
N PRO A 9 -8.84 2.62 3.47
CA PRO A 9 -8.10 1.47 2.97
C PRO A 9 -6.64 1.86 2.70
N CYS A 10 -5.72 0.95 2.98
CA CYS A 10 -4.32 1.03 2.57
C CYS A 10 -3.88 -0.37 2.11
N ILE A 11 -3.32 -0.45 0.92
CA ILE A 11 -2.79 -1.72 0.40
C ILE A 11 -1.37 -1.90 0.89
N LEU A 12 -1.06 -3.09 1.39
CA LEU A 12 0.29 -3.51 1.75
C LEU A 12 0.70 -4.62 0.79
N THR A 13 1.71 -4.35 -0.02
CA THR A 13 2.23 -5.27 -1.03
C THR A 13 3.69 -5.60 -0.75
N ARG A 14 4.12 -6.80 -1.15
CA ARG A 14 5.56 -7.13 -1.18
C ARG A 14 6.28 -6.37 -2.30
N GLY A 15 5.57 -6.06 -3.39
CA GLY A 15 6.11 -5.53 -4.64
C GLY A 15 7.11 -6.46 -5.30
N TYR A 16 6.62 -7.64 -5.73
CA TYR A 16 7.43 -8.69 -6.35
C TYR A 16 8.23 -8.16 -7.55
N LYS A 17 9.50 -8.59 -7.66
CA LYS A 17 10.51 -8.11 -8.65
C LYS A 17 10.85 -6.61 -8.62
N GLY A 18 10.18 -5.78 -7.81
CA GLY A 18 10.53 -4.37 -7.64
C GLY A 18 11.82 -4.19 -6.84
N LYS A 19 12.72 -3.33 -7.31
CA LYS A 19 14.05 -3.10 -6.72
C LYS A 19 14.05 -2.20 -5.47
N ALA A 20 13.04 -1.36 -5.29
CA ALA A 20 12.99 -0.42 -4.16
C ALA A 20 12.98 -1.16 -2.82
N LYS A 21 13.79 -0.73 -1.85
CA LYS A 21 13.73 -1.31 -0.50
C LYS A 21 12.61 -0.61 0.27
N GLY A 22 11.68 -1.39 0.82
CA GLY A 22 10.60 -0.88 1.66
C GLY A 22 11.00 -0.72 3.13
N PRO A 23 10.14 -0.14 3.98
CA PRO A 23 8.80 0.36 3.63
C PRO A 23 8.87 1.67 2.81
N CYS A 24 8.09 1.75 1.74
CA CYS A 24 7.95 2.96 0.93
C CYS A 24 6.57 3.05 0.28
N PHE A 25 6.13 4.26 -0.07
CA PHE A 25 4.89 4.45 -0.82
C PHE A 25 5.11 4.20 -2.30
N VAL A 26 4.31 3.31 -2.88
CA VAL A 26 4.13 3.22 -4.34
C VAL A 26 3.12 4.26 -4.79
N SER A 27 2.09 4.51 -3.98
CA SER A 27 1.13 5.61 -4.17
C SER A 27 0.64 6.13 -2.82
N LYS A 28 0.33 7.43 -2.75
CA LYS A 28 -0.42 8.03 -1.64
C LYS A 28 -1.92 8.20 -1.95
N GLY A 29 -2.38 7.66 -3.08
CA GLY A 29 -3.75 7.80 -3.57
C GLY A 29 -3.88 8.72 -4.79
N ASP A 30 -2.80 9.31 -5.28
CA ASP A 30 -2.82 10.24 -6.41
C ASP A 30 -1.96 9.73 -7.59
N GLY A 31 -2.00 8.41 -7.81
CA GLY A 31 -1.20 7.72 -8.84
C GLY A 31 0.18 7.25 -8.35
N PRO A 32 0.99 6.64 -9.23
CA PRO A 32 2.28 6.07 -8.89
C PRO A 32 3.35 7.14 -8.58
N LEU A 33 4.18 6.87 -7.58
CA LEU A 33 5.31 7.70 -7.14
C LEU A 33 6.68 7.19 -7.62
N MET A 34 6.69 6.02 -8.25
CA MET A 34 7.88 5.34 -8.76
C MET A 34 7.49 4.49 -9.98
N ASP A 35 8.47 3.93 -10.69
CA ASP A 35 8.20 3.11 -11.89
C ASP A 35 8.10 1.60 -11.58
N CYS A 36 7.76 0.81 -12.61
CA CYS A 36 7.67 -0.65 -12.51
C CYS A 36 8.99 -1.32 -12.09
N ARG A 37 10.16 -0.74 -12.42
CA ARG A 37 11.46 -1.31 -12.05
C ARG A 37 11.68 -1.18 -10.54
N GLU A 38 11.12 -0.15 -9.93
CA GLU A 38 11.22 0.13 -8.50
C GLU A 38 10.15 -0.60 -7.68
N ALA A 39 8.89 -0.45 -8.06
CA ALA A 39 7.76 -1.00 -7.31
C ALA A 39 7.41 -2.45 -7.68
N GLY A 40 7.64 -2.85 -8.93
CA GLY A 40 7.04 -4.03 -9.55
C GLY A 40 5.77 -3.67 -10.33
N ASP A 41 5.41 -4.49 -11.33
CA ASP A 41 4.31 -4.19 -12.25
C ASP A 41 2.94 -4.15 -11.55
N GLU A 42 2.70 -5.08 -10.63
CA GLU A 42 1.41 -5.19 -9.92
C GLU A 42 1.13 -3.98 -9.01
N PRO A 43 2.06 -3.51 -8.15
CA PRO A 43 1.84 -2.30 -7.38
C PRO A 43 1.62 -1.04 -8.23
N ILE A 44 2.27 -0.93 -9.39
CA ILE A 44 2.05 0.19 -10.32
C ILE A 44 0.64 0.10 -10.92
N LEU A 45 0.23 -1.08 -11.39
CA LEU A 45 -1.12 -1.28 -11.90
C LEU A 45 -2.19 -0.94 -10.85
N MET A 46 -1.96 -1.30 -9.59
CA MET A 46 -2.83 -0.91 -8.50
C MET A 46 -2.83 0.61 -8.27
N ALA A 47 -1.67 1.26 -8.30
CA ALA A 47 -1.55 2.71 -8.14
C ALA A 47 -2.27 3.49 -9.24
N ASP A 48 -2.23 3.02 -10.48
CA ASP A 48 -2.92 3.63 -11.61
C ASP A 48 -4.45 3.48 -11.52
N ARG A 49 -4.94 2.38 -10.94
CA ARG A 49 -6.37 2.07 -10.87
C ARG A 49 -7.06 2.58 -9.60
N LEU A 50 -6.33 2.65 -8.49
CA LEU A 50 -6.88 2.90 -7.17
C LEU A 50 -6.58 4.32 -6.69
N ASN A 51 -7.29 5.28 -7.30
CA ASN A 51 -7.30 6.65 -6.80
C ASN A 51 -7.85 6.70 -5.36
N SER A 52 -7.25 7.56 -4.56
CA SER A 52 -7.51 7.77 -3.13
C SER A 52 -7.16 6.61 -2.20
N VAL A 53 -6.45 5.57 -2.69
CA VAL A 53 -5.99 4.44 -1.85
C VAL A 53 -4.47 4.42 -1.80
N PRO A 54 -3.86 4.68 -0.63
CA PRO A 54 -2.43 4.50 -0.45
C PRO A 54 -1.99 3.05 -0.66
N ILE A 55 -0.80 2.88 -1.24
CA ILE A 55 -0.17 1.60 -1.51
C ILE A 55 1.25 1.64 -0.95
N VAL A 56 1.55 0.75 -0.03
CA VAL A 56 2.86 0.63 0.61
C VAL A 56 3.52 -0.67 0.18
N LYS A 57 4.74 -0.55 -0.35
CA LYS A 57 5.62 -1.68 -0.60
C LYS A 57 6.45 -1.99 0.64
N CYS A 58 6.27 -3.16 1.22
CA CYS A 58 7.12 -3.68 2.28
C CYS A 58 7.07 -5.21 2.32
N ALA A 59 8.24 -5.87 2.41
CA ALA A 59 8.28 -7.32 2.57
C ALA A 59 7.67 -7.77 3.91
N ASP A 60 7.90 -6.99 4.96
CA ASP A 60 7.31 -7.17 6.29
C ASP A 60 6.04 -6.31 6.39
N ARG A 61 4.87 -6.95 6.29
CA ARG A 61 3.59 -6.26 6.22
C ARG A 61 3.26 -5.51 7.51
N TYR A 62 3.70 -6.01 8.66
CA TYR A 62 3.53 -5.31 9.94
C TYR A 62 4.29 -3.98 9.92
N LYS A 63 5.57 -3.99 9.51
CA LYS A 63 6.35 -2.75 9.36
C LYS A 63 5.74 -1.82 8.31
N GLY A 64 5.20 -2.36 7.22
CA GLY A 64 4.47 -1.58 6.21
C GLY A 64 3.26 -0.85 6.78
N GLY A 65 2.45 -1.54 7.60
CA GLY A 65 1.31 -0.95 8.29
C GLY A 65 1.72 0.15 9.27
N MET A 66 2.75 -0.10 10.08
CA MET A 66 3.28 0.90 11.02
C MET A 66 3.81 2.15 10.30
N PHE A 67 4.52 1.95 9.19
CA PHE A 67 4.98 3.04 8.32
C PHE A 67 3.81 3.86 7.74
N ALA A 68 2.74 3.19 7.30
CA ALA A 68 1.55 3.88 6.81
C ALA A 68 0.89 4.72 7.91
N LEU A 69 0.74 4.16 9.12
CA LEU A 69 0.13 4.85 10.27
C LEU A 69 0.92 6.09 10.72
N SER A 70 2.25 6.04 10.67
CA SER A 70 3.10 7.17 11.06
C SER A 70 3.18 8.25 9.98
N SER A 71 3.00 7.89 8.71
CA SER A 71 3.24 8.78 7.57
C SER A 71 1.96 9.43 7.01
N LEU A 72 0.80 8.80 7.19
CA LEU A 72 -0.48 9.30 6.70
C LEU A 72 -1.15 10.20 7.74
N GLN A 73 -1.88 11.22 7.29
CA GLN A 73 -2.55 12.17 8.17
C GLN A 73 -3.48 11.47 9.16
N ARG A 74 -3.56 12.00 10.38
CA ARG A 74 -4.52 11.52 11.38
C ARG A 74 -5.93 11.91 10.95
N SER A 75 -6.86 10.96 11.10
CA SER A 75 -8.28 11.14 10.88
C SER A 75 -9.03 10.23 11.84
N ASN A 76 -10.27 10.57 12.17
CA ASN A 76 -11.13 9.76 13.03
C ASN A 76 -11.63 8.49 12.34
N ALA A 77 -11.50 8.40 11.01
CA ALA A 77 -11.84 7.20 10.27
C ALA A 77 -10.78 6.09 10.50
N PRO A 78 -11.21 4.83 10.76
CA PRO A 78 -10.30 3.74 11.02
C PRO A 78 -9.56 3.31 9.75
N PHE A 79 -8.31 2.90 9.92
CA PHE A 79 -7.53 2.26 8.85
C PHE A 79 -8.01 0.83 8.60
N LEU A 80 -8.10 0.47 7.33
CA LEU A 80 -8.31 -0.90 6.85
C LEU A 80 -7.10 -1.30 6.02
N PHE A 81 -6.24 -2.17 6.55
CA PHE A 81 -5.12 -2.71 5.79
C PHE A 81 -5.57 -3.91 4.96
N ILE A 82 -5.21 -3.91 3.68
CA ILE A 82 -5.49 -5.00 2.76
C ILE A 82 -4.16 -5.55 2.28
N LEU A 83 -3.95 -6.85 2.43
CA LEU A 83 -2.80 -7.56 1.88
C LEU A 83 -3.20 -8.08 0.49
N ASP A 84 -2.44 -7.71 -0.55
CA ASP A 84 -2.72 -8.13 -1.93
C ASP A 84 -2.50 -9.65 -2.12
N ASP A 85 -1.41 -10.17 -1.54
CA ASP A 85 -1.07 -11.58 -1.50
C ASP A 85 -0.60 -11.95 -0.07
N GLY A 86 -1.58 -11.94 0.84
CA GLY A 86 -1.39 -12.18 2.26
C GLY A 86 -1.66 -13.62 2.70
N PHE A 87 -2.21 -14.48 1.84
CA PHE A 87 -2.67 -15.80 2.25
C PHE A 87 -1.53 -16.71 2.73
N GLN A 88 -0.32 -16.52 2.18
CA GLN A 88 0.90 -17.22 2.60
C GLN A 88 1.69 -16.45 3.69
N HIS A 89 1.21 -15.29 4.14
CA HIS A 89 1.88 -14.44 5.11
C HIS A 89 1.45 -14.79 6.54
N ILE A 90 1.99 -15.90 7.07
CA ILE A 90 1.63 -16.47 8.39
C ILE A 90 2.36 -15.78 9.56
N SER A 91 3.35 -14.92 9.27
CA SER A 91 4.19 -14.24 10.27
C SER A 91 3.81 -12.78 10.50
#